data_AF-A0A962FGI8-F1
#
_entry.id   AF-A0A962FGI8-F1
#
_cell.length_a   1.000
_cell.length_b   1.000
_cell.length_c   1.000
_cell.angle_alpha   90.00
_cell.angle_beta   90.00
_cell.angle_gamma   90.00
#
_symmetry.space_group_name_H-M   'P 1'
#
loop_
_entity.id
_entity.type
_entity.pdbx_description
1 polymer ?
#
loop_
_entity_poly.entity_id
_entity_poly.type
_entity_poly.pdbx_seq_one_letter_code
_entity_poly.pdbx_strand_id
1 'polypeptide(L)'
;RLRMQELDLAFLIGPVMAPNALSLPLMTYPLAFISSPDIKWPRRPARIEEIARFPIVTFSRNTQPYAAVAALFNGPHSPQTRLHASASLATLVRMTAEKLGVAVIPPAIVAN
;
A
#
# COMPACT_ATOMS: atom_id res chain seq x y z
N ARG A 1 6.00 -25.66 -6.69
CA ARG A 1 4.82 -25.69 -5.79
C ARG A 1 3.54 -25.82 -6.61
N LEU A 2 2.95 -24.76 -7.21
CA LEU A 2 1.80 -24.93 -8.13
C LEU A 2 2.10 -25.93 -9.29
N ARG A 3 3.29 -25.84 -9.89
CA ARG A 3 3.74 -26.77 -10.94
C ARG A 3 4.01 -28.23 -10.50
N MET A 4 4.07 -28.50 -9.20
CA MET A 4 4.32 -29.85 -8.66
C MET A 4 3.01 -30.50 -8.15
N GLN A 5 1.84 -29.92 -8.46
CA GLN A 5 0.52 -30.33 -7.94
C GLN A 5 0.41 -30.33 -6.40
N GLU A 6 1.24 -29.53 -5.72
CA GLU A 6 1.19 -29.38 -4.25
C GLU A 6 0.20 -28.29 -3.79
N LEU A 7 -0.39 -27.54 -4.74
CA LEU A 7 -1.25 -26.39 -4.49
C LEU A 7 -2.37 -26.38 -5.53
N ASP A 8 -3.62 -26.53 -5.08
CA ASP A 8 -4.81 -26.50 -5.93
C ASP A 8 -5.29 -25.07 -6.21
N LEU A 9 -5.04 -24.13 -5.29
CA LEU A 9 -5.50 -22.74 -5.37
C LEU A 9 -4.46 -21.77 -4.79
N ALA A 10 -4.35 -20.58 -5.37
CA ALA A 10 -3.57 -19.48 -4.82
C ALA A 10 -4.27 -18.14 -5.04
N PHE A 11 -4.21 -17.27 -4.03
CA PHE A 11 -4.65 -15.88 -4.11
C PHE A 11 -3.43 -14.98 -4.27
N LEU A 12 -3.31 -14.31 -5.41
CA LEU A 12 -2.10 -13.60 -5.82
C LEU A 12 -2.46 -12.19 -6.29
N ILE A 13 -1.50 -11.26 -6.14
CA ILE A 13 -1.61 -9.92 -6.72
C ILE A 13 -1.06 -9.96 -8.13
N GLY A 14 -1.92 -9.59 -9.09
CA GLY A 14 -1.57 -9.55 -10.51
C GLY A 14 -1.75 -10.89 -11.22
N PRO A 15 -1.70 -10.87 -12.57
CA PRO A 15 -1.87 -12.07 -13.36
C PRO A 15 -0.67 -13.00 -13.19
N VAL A 16 -0.94 -14.31 -13.11
CA VAL A 16 0.10 -15.33 -13.16
C VAL A 16 -0.05 -16.14 -14.44
N MET A 17 1.00 -16.14 -15.26
CA MET A 17 1.09 -17.00 -16.43
C MET A 17 1.71 -18.33 -15.99
N ALA A 18 0.89 -19.38 -15.93
CA ALA A 18 1.37 -20.74 -15.74
C ALA A 18 0.67 -21.70 -16.73
N PRO A 19 1.40 -22.64 -17.37
CA PRO A 19 0.88 -23.44 -18.49
C PRO A 19 -0.39 -24.25 -18.20
N ASN A 20 -0.69 -24.51 -16.92
CA ASN A 20 -1.84 -25.33 -16.48
C ASN A 20 -2.62 -24.65 -15.33
N ALA A 21 -2.61 -23.33 -15.24
CA ALA A 21 -3.37 -22.60 -14.22
C ALA A 21 -4.35 -21.62 -14.86
N LEU A 22 -5.56 -21.57 -14.32
CA LEU A 22 -6.55 -20.55 -14.67
C LEU A 22 -6.37 -19.35 -13.73
N SER A 23 -6.13 -18.17 -14.30
CA SER A 23 -6.10 -16.92 -13.54
C SER A 23 -7.45 -16.23 -13.67
N LEU A 24 -8.21 -16.18 -12.58
CA LEU A 24 -9.49 -15.48 -12.51
C LEU A 24 -9.33 -14.16 -11.75
N PRO A 25 -9.77 -13.02 -12.30
CA PRO A 25 -9.81 -11.77 -11.54
C PRO A 25 -10.88 -11.89 -10.45
N LEU A 26 -10.46 -11.71 -9.19
CA LEU A 26 -11.38 -11.79 -8.05
C LEU A 26 -11.89 -10.41 -7.64
N MET A 27 -10.98 -9.49 -7.34
CA MET A 27 -11.33 -8.15 -6.88
C MET A 27 -10.20 -7.15 -7.11
N THR A 28 -10.56 -5.88 -7.19
CA THR A 28 -9.61 -4.76 -7.14
C THR A 28 -9.82 -4.00 -5.83
N TYR A 29 -8.73 -3.66 -5.15
CA TYR A 29 -8.77 -2.88 -3.92
C TYR A 29 -8.17 -1.49 -4.17
N PRO A 30 -8.90 -0.40 -3.88
CA PRO A 30 -8.34 0.94 -3.96
C PRO A 30 -7.28 1.12 -2.87
N LEU A 31 -6.23 1.88 -3.17
CA LEU A 31 -5.29 2.35 -2.15
C LEU A 31 -5.78 3.70 -1.61
N ALA A 32 -5.59 3.92 -0.31
CA ALA A 32 -5.88 5.19 0.35
C ALA A 32 -4.73 5.60 1.27
N PHE A 33 -4.62 6.90 1.52
CA PHE A 33 -3.81 7.44 2.60
C PHE A 33 -4.55 7.23 3.92
N ILE A 34 -3.93 6.51 4.85
CA ILE A 34 -4.51 6.15 6.15
C ILE A 34 -3.57 6.66 7.23
N SER A 35 -4.11 7.42 8.19
CA SER A 35 -3.37 7.97 9.32
C SER A 35 -3.95 7.48 10.64
N SER A 36 -3.19 7.64 11.73
CA SER A 36 -3.74 7.56 13.09
C SER A 36 -4.95 8.50 13.24
N PRO A 37 -6.02 8.12 13.97
CA PRO A 37 -7.16 8.99 14.26
C PRO A 37 -6.79 10.23 15.09
N ASP A 38 -5.62 10.20 15.74
CA ASP A 38 -5.11 11.32 16.54
C ASP A 38 -4.47 12.42 15.68
N ILE A 39 -4.12 12.12 14.42
CA ILE A 39 -3.64 13.13 13.48
C ILE A 39 -4.84 13.94 13.00
N LYS A 40 -4.80 15.25 13.26
CA LYS A 40 -5.86 16.18 12.84
C LYS A 40 -5.58 16.69 11.44
N TRP A 41 -6.52 16.42 10.53
CA TRP A 41 -6.51 16.95 9.17
C TRP A 41 -7.42 18.18 9.06
N PRO A 42 -7.19 19.05 8.05
CA PRO A 42 -8.12 20.12 7.71
C PRO A 42 -9.54 19.58 7.43
N ARG A 43 -10.56 20.44 7.56
CA ARG A 43 -11.95 20.10 7.17
C ARG A 43 -12.18 20.03 5.65
N ARG A 44 -11.12 20.19 4.86
CA ARG A 44 -11.08 20.00 3.40
C ARG A 44 -10.20 18.78 3.10
N PRO A 45 -10.26 18.21 1.88
CA PRO A 45 -9.28 17.22 1.46
C PRO A 45 -7.84 17.67 1.77
N ALA A 46 -7.07 16.79 2.40
CA ALA A 46 -5.67 17.03 2.70
C ALA A 46 -4.89 17.12 1.39
N ARG A 47 -4.02 18.12 1.28
CA ARG A 47 -3.13 18.26 0.13
C ARG A 47 -1.92 17.36 0.31
N ILE A 48 -1.29 17.00 -0.82
CA ILE A 48 -0.13 16.11 -0.81
C ILE A 48 1.03 16.68 0.01
N GLU A 49 1.18 18.01 0.07
CA GLU A 49 2.22 18.69 0.86
C GLU A 49 1.96 18.61 2.37
N GLU A 50 0.69 18.51 2.77
CA GLU A 50 0.31 18.32 4.18
C GLU A 50 0.56 16.88 4.61
N ILE A 51 0.29 15.94 3.71
CA ILE A 51 0.55 14.50 3.89
C ILE A 51 2.06 14.24 3.96
N ALA A 52 2.83 14.86 3.08
CA ALA A 52 4.29 14.67 2.98
C ALA A 52 5.08 15.10 4.23
N ARG A 53 4.46 15.88 5.14
CA ARG A 53 5.03 16.22 6.45
C ARG A 53 5.24 15.00 7.34
N PHE A 54 4.54 13.92 7.06
CA PHE A 54 4.70 12.64 7.73
C PHE A 54 5.49 11.68 6.82
N PRO A 55 6.28 10.76 7.38
CA PRO A 55 6.81 9.65 6.62
C PRO A 55 5.65 8.85 6.00
N ILE A 56 5.85 8.39 4.78
CA ILE A 56 4.91 7.50 4.10
C ILE A 56 5.36 6.06 4.29
N VAL A 57 4.47 5.20 4.75
CA VAL A 57 4.72 3.77 4.92
C VAL A 57 3.87 2.98 3.93
N THR A 58 4.46 2.06 3.17
CA THR A 58 3.72 1.26 2.17
C THR A 58 4.41 -0.08 1.91
N PHE A 59 3.91 -0.83 0.94
CA PHE A 59 4.39 -2.15 0.52
C PHE A 59 5.89 -2.15 0.15
N SER A 60 6.47 -3.35 0.06
CA SER A 60 7.86 -3.58 -0.35
C SER A 60 8.25 -2.86 -1.65
N ARG A 61 9.52 -2.47 -1.77
CA ARG A 61 10.04 -1.64 -2.89
C ARG A 61 9.85 -2.25 -4.28
N ASN A 62 9.78 -3.57 -4.36
CA ASN A 62 9.62 -4.33 -5.60
C ASN A 62 8.14 -4.53 -6.00
N THR A 63 7.21 -3.78 -5.41
CA THR A 63 5.78 -3.92 -5.67
C THR A 63 5.24 -2.75 -6.49
N GLN A 64 4.22 -3.00 -7.30
CA GLN A 64 3.55 -1.95 -8.08
C GLN A 64 2.94 -0.84 -7.19
N PRO A 65 2.30 -1.15 -6.04
CA PRO A 65 1.86 -0.13 -5.09
C PRO A 65 2.97 0.82 -4.62
N TYR A 66 4.15 0.29 -4.28
CA TYR A 66 5.29 1.13 -3.87
C TYR A 66 5.70 2.08 -4.99
N ALA A 67 5.81 1.59 -6.22
CA ALA A 67 6.21 2.40 -7.37
C ALA A 67 5.19 3.53 -7.63
N ALA A 68 3.89 3.24 -7.53
CA ALA A 68 2.83 4.23 -7.68
C ALA A 68 2.90 5.33 -6.61
N VAL A 69 3.16 4.96 -5.34
CA VAL A 69 3.33 5.93 -4.25
C VAL A 69 4.58 6.78 -4.46
N ALA A 70 5.71 6.17 -4.81
CA ALA A 70 6.96 6.90 -5.08
C ALA A 70 6.78 7.92 -6.21
N ALA A 71 6.03 7.57 -7.26
CA ALA A 71 5.75 8.48 -8.38
C ALA A 71 5.02 9.77 -7.95
N LEU A 72 4.16 9.73 -6.91
CA LEU A 72 3.49 10.92 -6.38
C LEU A 72 4.47 11.95 -5.81
N PHE A 73 5.62 11.48 -5.31
CA PHE A 73 6.62 12.30 -4.62
C PHE A 73 7.89 12.57 -5.45
N ASN A 74 7.96 12.08 -6.69
CA ASN A 74 9.14 12.21 -7.56
C ASN A 74 9.02 13.30 -8.64
N GLY A 75 7.98 14.13 -8.63
CA GLY A 75 7.80 15.22 -9.59
C GLY A 75 8.63 16.47 -9.29
N PRO A 76 8.90 17.36 -10.28
CA PRO A 76 9.71 18.57 -10.09
C PRO A 76 9.19 19.53 -9.01
N HIS A 77 7.87 19.52 -8.77
CA HIS A 77 7.19 20.33 -7.77
C HIS A 77 6.56 19.47 -6.66
N SER A 78 6.86 18.17 -6.62
CA SER A 78 6.32 17.29 -5.59
C SER A 78 7.00 17.56 -4.24
N PRO A 79 6.25 17.50 -3.13
CA PRO A 79 6.87 17.61 -1.82
C PRO A 79 7.78 16.40 -1.55
N GLN A 80 8.90 16.64 -0.87
CA GLN A 80 9.74 15.55 -0.41
C GLN A 80 9.12 14.88 0.81
N THR A 81 9.18 13.55 0.86
CA THR A 81 8.81 12.75 2.03
C THR A 81 9.72 11.53 2.16
N ARG A 82 9.81 10.99 3.38
CA ARG A 82 10.51 9.73 3.64
C ARG A 82 9.57 8.57 3.30
N LEU A 83 9.99 7.71 2.39
CA LEU A 83 9.22 6.52 2.00
C LEU A 83 9.82 5.26 2.65
N HIS A 84 9.05 4.65 3.55
CA HIS A 84 9.39 3.39 4.22
C HIS A 84 8.59 2.24 3.60
N ALA A 85 9.30 1.19 3.19
CA ALA A 85 8.71 0.00 2.61
C ALA A 85 8.72 -1.14 3.63
N SER A 86 7.61 -1.88 3.74
CA SER A 86 7.51 -3.08 4.59
C SER A 86 6.81 -4.22 3.84
N ALA A 87 7.29 -5.44 4.06
CA ALA A 87 6.64 -6.66 3.60
C ALA A 87 5.50 -7.11 4.54
N SER A 88 5.42 -6.55 5.75
CA SER A 88 4.44 -6.90 6.77
C SER A 88 3.35 -5.83 6.86
N LEU A 89 2.12 -6.20 6.50
CA LEU A 89 0.95 -5.33 6.70
C LEU A 89 0.73 -4.99 8.17
N ALA A 90 0.93 -5.95 9.07
CA ALA A 90 0.81 -5.72 10.51
C ALA A 90 1.78 -4.63 11.00
N THR A 91 3.00 -4.60 10.45
CA THR A 91 3.98 -3.55 10.74
C THR A 91 3.51 -2.19 10.21
N LEU A 92 2.97 -2.12 9.00
CA LEU A 92 2.43 -0.87 8.44
C LEU A 92 1.30 -0.33 9.30
N VAL A 93 0.32 -1.18 9.67
CA VAL A 93 -0.81 -0.80 10.52
C VAL A 93 -0.33 -0.32 11.90
N ARG A 94 0.62 -1.04 12.52
CA ARG A 94 1.20 -0.68 13.82
C ARG A 94 1.89 0.68 13.76
N MET A 95 2.79 0.90 12.80
CA MET A 95 3.49 2.17 12.62
C MET A 95 2.52 3.34 12.42
N THR A 96 1.47 3.12 11.63
CA THR A 96 0.45 4.15 11.39
C THR A 96 -0.37 4.45 12.63
N ALA A 97 -0.80 3.43 13.39
CA ALA A 97 -1.51 3.62 14.66
C ALA A 97 -0.67 4.41 15.67
N GLU A 98 0.64 4.14 15.71
CA GLU A 98 1.64 4.82 16.57
C GLU A 98 2.09 6.19 16.03
N LYS A 99 1.46 6.71 14.97
CA LYS A 99 1.73 8.04 14.39
C LYS A 99 3.12 8.18 13.79
N LEU A 100 3.80 7.06 13.50
CA LEU A 100 5.13 7.04 12.90
C LEU A 100 5.10 7.31 11.38
N GLY A 101 3.93 7.23 10.75
CA GLY A 101 3.75 7.59 9.35
C GLY A 101 2.32 7.43 8.86
N VAL A 102 2.05 7.98 7.68
CA VAL A 102 0.80 7.78 6.94
C VAL A 102 0.96 6.55 6.06
N ALA A 103 0.10 5.55 6.22
CA ALA A 103 0.11 4.36 5.38
C ALA A 103 -0.55 4.66 4.03
N VAL A 104 -0.01 4.06 2.96
CA VAL A 104 -0.72 3.93 1.68
C VAL A 104 -0.99 2.45 1.41
N ILE A 105 -2.19 2.01 1.76
CA ILE A 105 -2.63 0.61 1.73
C ILE A 105 -4.15 0.54 1.42
N PRO A 106 -4.70 -0.65 1.09
CA PRO A 106 -6.14 -0.84 0.99
C PRO A 106 -6.89 -0.53 2.31
N PRO A 107 -7.98 0.27 2.28
CA PRO A 107 -8.82 0.50 3.45
C PRO A 107 -9.36 -0.78 4.09
N ALA A 108 -9.59 -1.82 3.29
CA ALA A 108 -10.09 -3.12 3.75
C ALA A 108 -9.16 -3.81 4.78
N ILE A 109 -7.88 -3.42 4.87
CA ILE A 109 -6.95 -3.96 5.86
C ILE A 109 -7.25 -3.46 7.29
N VAL A 110 -7.86 -2.28 7.40
CA VAL A 110 -8.15 -1.62 8.69
C VAL A 110 -9.66 -1.41 8.92
N ALA A 111 -10.49 -1.89 8.00
CA ALA A 111 -11.94 -1.91 8.17
C ALA A 111 -12.32 -3.08 9.08
N ASN A 112 -12.84 -2.76 10.27
CA ASN A 112 -13.55 -3.70 11.14
C ASN A 112 -15.05 -3.48 10.99
#